data_AF-A0A2M9CG65-F1
#
_entry.id   AF-A0A2M9CG65-F1
#
_cell.length_a   1.000
_cell.length_b   1.000
_cell.length_c   1.000
_cell.angle_alpha   90.00
_cell.angle_beta   90.00
_cell.angle_gamma   90.00
#
_symmetry.space_group_name_H-M   'P 1'
#
loop_
_entity.id
_entity.type
_entity.pdbx_description
1 polymer ?
#
loop_
_entity_poly.entity_id
_entity_poly.type
_entity_poly.pdbx_seq_one_letter_code
_entity_poly.pdbx_strand_id
1 'polypeptide(L)'
;MTLTLRQPFSLVVMNTSLSWIERLVGSLDDKKQYRDYRARVSGLPADYRATADALERYLTHVGPTSDSATLLALLTDSVETLERGVERGDTVAAVVGDDPTVFADDLLARHPGESWLDGWIGTERRRLADAVRAATAGGAR
;
A
#
# COMPACT_ATOMS: atom_id res chain seq x y z
N MET A 1 23.71 20.47 -31.53
CA MET A 1 23.07 21.51 -30.70
C MET A 1 22.44 20.82 -29.51
N THR A 2 23.10 20.92 -28.36
CA THR A 2 22.74 20.27 -27.09
C THR A 2 21.65 21.10 -26.42
N LEU A 3 20.43 20.59 -26.37
CA LEU A 3 19.33 21.20 -25.63
C LEU A 3 19.16 20.46 -24.30
N THR A 4 19.82 20.99 -23.27
CA THR A 4 19.62 20.65 -21.87
C THR A 4 18.23 21.11 -21.44
N LEU A 5 17.25 20.21 -21.42
CA LEU A 5 15.91 20.52 -20.92
C LEU A 5 15.84 20.29 -19.41
N ARG A 6 16.26 21.31 -18.66
CA ARG A 6 16.01 21.49 -17.22
C ARG A 6 14.51 21.41 -16.99
N GLN A 7 14.03 20.31 -16.40
CA GLN A 7 12.63 20.19 -16.00
C GLN A 7 12.36 21.13 -14.81
N PRO A 8 11.29 21.95 -14.84
CA PRO A 8 10.91 22.77 -13.70
C PRO A 8 10.24 21.91 -12.62
N PHE A 9 10.68 22.05 -11.37
CA PHE A 9 9.95 21.62 -10.19
C PHE A 9 8.59 22.33 -10.18
N SER A 10 7.54 21.65 -10.63
CA SER A 10 6.16 22.16 -10.53
C SER A 10 5.28 21.10 -9.88
N LEU A 11 4.57 21.55 -8.84
CA LEU A 11 3.55 20.88 -8.05
C LEU A 11 2.49 20.21 -8.94
N VAL A 12 2.73 18.97 -9.35
CA VAL A 12 1.71 18.07 -9.92
C VAL A 12 1.98 16.65 -9.41
N VAL A 13 1.65 16.41 -8.14
CA VAL A 13 1.38 15.05 -7.64
C VAL A 13 -0.11 15.02 -7.30
N MET A 14 -0.96 15.13 -8.31
CA MET A 14 -2.41 15.01 -8.18
C MET A 14 -2.99 14.58 -9.53
N ASN A 15 -2.71 13.36 -9.98
CA ASN A 15 -3.46 12.79 -11.11
C ASN A 15 -3.38 11.24 -11.19
N THR A 16 -4.01 10.56 -10.22
CA THR A 16 -4.64 9.22 -10.33
C THR A 16 -5.39 8.79 -9.06
N SER A 17 -5.20 9.48 -7.92
CA SER A 17 -5.81 9.14 -6.62
C SER A 17 -7.16 9.79 -6.29
N LEU A 18 -7.80 10.52 -7.22
CA LEU A 18 -9.00 11.28 -6.87
C LEU A 18 -10.31 10.46 -6.96
N SER A 19 -10.37 9.43 -7.81
CA SER A 19 -11.61 8.67 -8.03
C SER A 19 -12.04 7.80 -6.85
N TRP A 20 -11.10 7.34 -6.01
CA TRP A 20 -11.43 6.67 -4.75
C TRP A 20 -11.77 7.68 -3.66
N ILE A 21 -11.04 8.80 -3.56
CA ILE A 21 -11.33 9.86 -2.58
C ILE A 21 -12.76 10.34 -2.78
N GLU A 22 -13.21 10.59 -4.01
CA GLU A 22 -14.60 10.97 -4.30
C GLU A 22 -15.65 9.92 -3.86
N ARG A 23 -15.27 8.64 -3.75
CA ARG A 23 -16.15 7.53 -3.29
C ARG A 23 -16.02 7.21 -1.80
N LEU A 24 -14.84 7.39 -1.20
CA LEU A 24 -14.54 7.16 0.22
C LEU A 24 -14.88 8.37 1.11
N VAL A 25 -14.95 9.57 0.55
CA VAL A 25 -15.27 10.83 1.25
C VAL A 25 -16.79 11.03 1.36
N GLY A 26 -17.54 9.95 1.56
CA GLY A 26 -18.97 9.99 1.81
C GLY A 26 -19.30 10.39 3.26
N SER A 27 -18.58 9.83 4.24
CA SER A 27 -18.75 10.11 5.67
C SER A 27 -17.80 11.20 6.16
N LEU A 28 -18.22 11.96 7.18
CA LEU A 28 -17.35 12.93 7.87
C LEU A 28 -16.26 12.24 8.67
N ASP A 29 -16.50 11.01 9.14
CA ASP A 29 -15.53 10.27 9.96
C ASP A 29 -14.34 9.80 9.11
N ASP A 30 -14.60 9.22 7.93
CA ASP A 30 -13.57 8.80 6.97
C ASP A 30 -12.66 9.96 6.56
N LYS A 31 -13.23 11.16 6.36
CA LYS A 31 -12.45 12.39 6.09
C LYS A 31 -11.55 12.75 7.24
N LYS A 32 -12.03 12.61 8.48
CA LYS A 32 -11.25 12.91 9.68
C LYS A 32 -10.11 11.91 9.81
N GLN A 33 -10.38 10.62 9.69
CA GLN A 33 -9.37 9.56 9.75
C GLN A 33 -8.28 9.74 8.69
N TYR A 34 -8.67 10.05 7.46
CA TYR A 34 -7.70 10.32 6.39
C TYR A 34 -6.83 11.55 6.68
N ARG A 35 -7.41 12.62 7.24
CA ARG A 35 -6.65 13.82 7.65
C ARG A 35 -5.66 13.49 8.76
N ASP A 36 -6.06 12.69 9.74
CA ASP A 36 -5.19 12.26 10.83
C ASP A 36 -4.03 11.40 10.29
N TYR A 37 -4.32 10.46 9.39
CA TYR A 37 -3.30 9.70 8.65
C TYR A 37 -2.31 10.62 7.89
N ARG A 38 -2.79 11.61 7.12
CA ARG A 38 -1.91 12.54 6.39
C ARG A 38 -1.07 13.42 7.31
N ALA A 39 -1.59 13.79 8.49
CA ALA A 39 -0.84 14.53 9.49
C ALA A 39 0.33 13.70 10.05
N ARG A 40 0.07 12.42 10.33
CA ARG A 40 1.09 11.45 10.77
C ARG A 40 2.20 11.27 9.73
N VAL A 41 1.82 11.02 8.47
CA VAL A 41 2.78 10.91 7.35
C VAL A 41 3.64 12.18 7.22
N SER A 42 3.04 13.36 7.40
CA SER A 42 3.78 14.64 7.33
C SER A 42 4.78 14.83 8.48
N GLY A 43 4.61 14.12 9.59
CA GLY A 43 5.53 14.10 10.73
C GLY A 43 6.76 13.19 10.52
N LEU A 44 6.74 12.29 9.54
CA LEU A 44 7.82 11.33 9.31
C LEU A 44 9.08 11.99 8.71
N PRO A 45 10.27 11.40 8.93
CA PRO A 45 11.49 11.68 8.17
C PRO A 45 11.27 11.55 6.64
N ALA A 46 12.10 12.20 5.84
CA ALA A 46 11.85 12.37 4.40
C ALA A 46 11.76 11.05 3.61
N ASP A 47 12.62 10.09 3.92
CA ASP A 47 12.63 8.73 3.34
C ASP A 47 11.40 7.92 3.74
N TYR A 48 11.03 7.94 5.02
CA TYR A 48 9.82 7.32 5.54
C TYR A 48 8.55 7.93 4.94
N ARG A 49 8.50 9.25 4.79
CA ARG A 49 7.38 9.96 4.17
C ARG A 49 7.21 9.58 2.71
N ALA A 50 8.30 9.56 1.93
CA ALA A 50 8.28 9.13 0.54
C ALA A 50 7.80 7.67 0.40
N THR A 51 8.17 6.83 1.36
CA THR A 51 7.71 5.43 1.44
C THR A 51 6.21 5.36 1.73
N ALA A 52 5.71 6.11 2.70
CA ALA A 52 4.28 6.20 3.00
C ALA A 52 3.45 6.66 1.79
N ASP A 53 3.90 7.72 1.09
CA ASP A 53 3.22 8.21 -0.11
C ASP A 53 3.21 7.15 -1.24
N ALA A 54 4.28 6.37 -1.38
CA ALA A 54 4.35 5.29 -2.37
C ALA A 54 3.42 4.12 -2.01
N LEU A 55 3.37 3.73 -0.74
CA LEU A 55 2.47 2.69 -0.21
C LEU A 55 1.01 3.11 -0.36
N GLU A 56 0.66 4.35 0.01
CA GLU A 56 -0.69 4.88 -0.15
C GLU A 56 -1.16 4.79 -1.60
N ARG A 57 -0.29 5.21 -2.54
CA ARG A 57 -0.59 5.09 -3.96
C ARG A 57 -0.82 3.64 -4.35
N TYR A 58 0.04 2.71 -3.94
CA TYR A 58 -0.11 1.29 -4.27
C TYR A 58 -1.42 0.73 -3.71
N LEU A 59 -1.63 0.86 -2.39
CA LEU A 59 -2.80 0.34 -1.67
C LEU A 59 -4.12 0.92 -2.21
N THR A 60 -4.11 2.17 -2.63
CA THR A 60 -5.26 2.78 -3.33
C THR A 60 -5.60 2.10 -4.65
N HIS A 61 -4.60 1.63 -5.41
CA HIS A 61 -4.82 0.99 -6.71
C HIS A 61 -5.19 -0.48 -6.60
N VAL A 62 -4.64 -1.19 -5.61
CA VAL A 62 -4.81 -2.65 -5.48
C VAL A 62 -5.74 -3.08 -4.33
N GLY A 63 -5.98 -2.19 -3.37
CA GLY A 63 -6.81 -2.43 -2.21
C GLY A 63 -8.31 -2.38 -2.52
N PRO A 64 -9.16 -2.61 -1.51
CA PRO A 64 -10.61 -2.62 -1.67
C PRO A 64 -11.09 -1.22 -2.08
N THR A 65 -11.66 -1.12 -3.28
CA THR A 65 -12.12 0.16 -3.86
C THR A 65 -13.56 0.51 -3.48
N SER A 66 -14.31 -0.45 -2.95
CA SER A 66 -15.72 -0.34 -2.52
C SER A 66 -15.90 -0.19 -1.01
N ASP A 67 -14.86 -0.41 -0.21
CA ASP A 67 -14.91 -0.40 1.25
C ASP A 67 -13.92 0.62 1.83
N SER A 68 -14.48 1.75 2.27
CA SER A 68 -13.70 2.89 2.74
C SER A 68 -12.97 2.63 4.06
N ALA A 69 -13.66 1.97 4.98
CA ALA A 69 -13.17 1.66 6.31
C ALA A 69 -11.96 0.73 6.23
N THR A 70 -12.03 -0.29 5.37
CA THR A 70 -10.91 -1.24 5.19
C THR A 70 -9.69 -0.57 4.57
N LEU A 71 -9.86 0.31 3.58
CA LEU A 71 -8.73 1.06 3.01
C LEU A 71 -8.10 2.00 4.05
N LEU A 72 -8.90 2.71 4.85
CA LEU A 72 -8.38 3.59 5.91
C LEU A 72 -7.66 2.81 7.00
N ALA A 73 -8.13 1.62 7.35
CA ALA A 73 -7.44 0.73 8.28
C ALA A 73 -6.07 0.29 7.73
N LEU A 74 -5.99 -0.07 6.44
CA LEU A 74 -4.73 -0.39 5.76
C LEU A 74 -3.74 0.77 5.77
N LEU A 75 -4.19 1.98 5.44
CA LEU A 75 -3.36 3.18 5.47
C LEU A 75 -2.87 3.49 6.89
N THR A 76 -3.75 3.33 7.88
CA THR A 76 -3.43 3.54 9.29
C THR A 76 -2.37 2.55 9.78
N ASP A 77 -2.51 1.26 9.49
CA ASP A 77 -1.54 0.25 9.91
C ASP A 77 -0.18 0.42 9.19
N SER A 78 -0.21 0.89 7.94
CA SER A 78 1.02 1.20 7.20
C SER A 78 1.80 2.33 7.86
N VAL A 79 1.15 3.45 8.25
CA VAL A 79 1.83 4.56 8.90
C VAL A 79 2.27 4.19 10.33
N GLU A 80 1.49 3.38 11.05
CA GLU A 80 1.88 2.86 12.37
C GLU A 80 3.16 2.02 12.30
N THR A 81 3.29 1.19 11.27
CA THR A 81 4.48 0.37 11.07
C THR A 81 5.70 1.25 10.78
N LEU A 82 5.54 2.29 9.96
CA LEU A 82 6.61 3.24 9.65
C LEU A 82 7.03 4.05 10.88
N GLU A 83 6.08 4.55 11.68
CA GLU A 83 6.38 5.27 12.93
C GLU A 83 7.18 4.41 13.91
N ARG A 84 6.81 3.14 14.10
CA ARG A 84 7.59 2.20 14.92
C ARG A 84 9.01 1.99 14.39
N GLY A 85 9.19 1.97 13.07
CA GLY A 85 10.51 1.92 12.43
C GLY A 85 11.36 3.15 12.77
N VAL A 86 10.77 4.33 12.71
CA VAL A 86 11.42 5.60 13.10
C VAL A 86 11.81 5.57 14.58
N GLU A 87 10.92 5.16 15.47
CA GLU A 87 11.19 5.04 16.91
C GLU A 87 12.35 4.09 17.22
N ARG A 88 12.48 3.00 16.45
CA ARG A 88 13.58 2.03 16.54
C ARG A 88 14.88 2.52 15.90
N GLY A 89 14.84 3.59 15.11
CA GLY A 89 15.99 4.07 14.33
C GLY A 89 16.33 3.15 13.15
N ASP A 90 15.36 2.40 12.65
CA ASP A 90 15.55 1.50 11.51
C ASP A 90 15.72 2.29 10.20
N THR A 91 16.35 1.66 9.21
CA THR A 91 16.24 2.13 7.83
C THR A 91 14.88 1.70 7.26
N VAL A 92 14.40 2.42 6.24
CA VAL A 92 13.17 2.02 5.51
C VAL A 92 13.25 0.56 5.06
N ALA A 93 14.38 0.12 4.50
CA ALA A 93 14.57 -1.25 4.03
C ALA A 93 14.46 -2.30 5.16
N ALA A 94 14.88 -1.95 6.39
CA ALA A 94 14.71 -2.84 7.54
C ALA A 94 13.24 -2.97 7.98
N VAL A 95 12.39 -1.99 7.65
CA VAL A 95 10.96 -1.97 7.99
C VAL A 95 10.11 -2.64 6.91
N VAL A 96 10.30 -2.26 5.65
CA VAL A 96 9.46 -2.73 4.53
C VAL A 96 10.11 -3.86 3.71
N GLY A 97 11.33 -4.26 4.05
CA GLY A 97 12.10 -5.25 3.32
C GLY A 97 12.75 -4.73 2.04
N ASP A 98 13.57 -5.57 1.43
CA ASP A 98 14.22 -5.28 0.13
C ASP A 98 13.21 -5.25 -1.03
N ASP A 99 12.07 -5.93 -0.86
CA ASP A 99 10.93 -5.87 -1.77
C ASP A 99 9.70 -5.28 -1.05
N PRO A 100 9.45 -3.97 -1.19
CA PRO A 100 8.31 -3.29 -0.57
C PRO A 100 6.95 -3.81 -1.07
N THR A 101 6.90 -4.51 -2.21
CA THR A 101 5.63 -5.07 -2.72
C THR A 101 5.18 -6.27 -1.90
N VAL A 102 6.12 -7.08 -1.40
CA VAL A 102 5.81 -8.19 -0.49
C VAL A 102 5.22 -7.65 0.81
N PHE A 103 5.81 -6.59 1.35
CA PHE A 103 5.27 -5.91 2.53
C PHE A 103 3.85 -5.37 2.31
N ALA A 104 3.61 -4.73 1.16
CA ALA A 104 2.29 -4.20 0.82
C ALA A 104 1.24 -5.32 0.61
N ASP A 105 1.63 -6.44 0.00
CA ASP A 105 0.78 -7.61 -0.15
C ASP A 105 0.44 -8.25 1.22
N ASP A 106 1.40 -8.31 2.14
CA ASP A 106 1.18 -8.80 3.51
C ASP A 106 0.26 -7.87 4.31
N LEU A 107 0.36 -6.55 4.11
CA LEU A 107 -0.60 -5.57 4.63
C LEU A 107 -2.02 -5.88 4.14
N LEU A 108 -2.20 -6.03 2.83
CA LEU A 108 -3.49 -6.34 2.21
C LEU A 108 -4.08 -7.65 2.75
N ALA A 109 -3.25 -8.69 2.93
CA ALA A 109 -3.68 -9.97 3.46
C ALA A 109 -4.18 -9.92 4.92
N ARG A 110 -3.71 -8.95 5.73
CA ARG A 110 -4.15 -8.77 7.13
C ARG A 110 -5.48 -8.05 7.27
N HIS A 111 -5.92 -7.35 6.22
CA HIS A 111 -7.21 -6.67 6.17
C HIS A 111 -8.09 -7.33 5.09
N PRO A 112 -8.57 -8.56 5.33
CA PRO A 112 -9.39 -9.27 4.36
C PRO A 112 -10.69 -8.48 4.09
N GLY A 113 -10.96 -8.23 2.82
CA GLY A 113 -12.08 -7.43 2.31
C GLY A 113 -12.31 -7.73 0.83
N GLU A 114 -12.99 -6.88 0.07
CA GLU A 114 -12.98 -7.00 -1.41
C GLU A 114 -11.64 -6.54 -2.00
N SER A 115 -10.51 -6.93 -1.40
CA SER A 115 -9.19 -6.63 -1.93
C SER A 115 -8.94 -7.46 -3.21
N TRP A 116 -8.04 -6.98 -4.08
CA TRP A 116 -7.66 -7.77 -5.26
C TRP A 116 -7.17 -9.18 -4.88
N LEU A 117 -6.46 -9.30 -3.75
CA LEU A 117 -5.97 -10.57 -3.17
C LEU A 117 -7.09 -11.51 -2.72
N ASP A 118 -8.24 -11.00 -2.30
CA ASP A 118 -9.39 -11.83 -1.92
C ASP A 118 -10.23 -12.24 -3.14
N GLY A 119 -10.12 -11.48 -4.23
CA GLY A 119 -10.81 -11.72 -5.49
C GLY A 119 -10.15 -12.78 -6.39
N TRP A 120 -10.12 -12.49 -7.69
CA TRP A 120 -9.65 -13.43 -8.71
C TRP A 120 -8.17 -13.82 -8.53
N ILE A 121 -7.30 -12.87 -8.18
CA ILE A 121 -5.86 -13.17 -8.07
C ILE A 121 -5.57 -14.14 -6.92
N GLY A 122 -6.26 -14.03 -5.78
CA GLY A 122 -6.06 -14.95 -4.65
C GLY A 122 -6.52 -16.36 -4.98
N THR A 123 -7.61 -16.46 -5.73
CA THR A 123 -8.07 -17.74 -6.26
C THR A 123 -7.01 -18.37 -7.17
N GLU A 124 -6.40 -17.58 -8.05
CA GLU A 124 -5.37 -18.09 -8.95
C GLU A 124 -4.05 -18.41 -8.21
N ARG A 125 -3.65 -17.60 -7.21
CA ARG A 125 -2.51 -17.90 -6.33
C ARG A 125 -2.72 -19.22 -5.57
N ARG A 126 -3.92 -19.47 -5.05
CA ARG A 126 -4.28 -20.74 -4.39
C ARG A 126 -4.21 -21.92 -5.36
N ARG A 127 -4.81 -21.78 -6.55
CA ARG A 127 -4.76 -22.81 -7.60
C ARG A 127 -3.33 -23.18 -7.98
N LEU A 128 -2.46 -22.19 -8.18
CA LEU A 128 -1.04 -22.42 -8.47
C LEU A 128 -0.36 -23.17 -7.32
N ALA A 129 -0.53 -22.72 -6.08
CA ALA A 129 0.08 -23.36 -4.91
C ALA A 129 -0.37 -24.83 -4.76
N ASP A 130 -1.66 -25.10 -4.98
CA ASP A 130 -2.22 -26.45 -4.90
C ASP A 130 -1.70 -27.35 -6.03
N ALA A 131 -1.60 -26.83 -7.26
CA ALA A 131 -1.05 -27.56 -8.40
C ALA A 131 0.43 -27.94 -8.17
N VAL A 132 1.25 -27.01 -7.69
CA VAL A 132 2.66 -27.29 -7.35
C VAL A 132 2.75 -28.33 -6.24
N ARG A 133 1.98 -28.18 -5.14
CA ARG A 133 1.97 -29.13 -4.03
C ARG A 133 1.61 -30.54 -4.49
N ALA A 134 0.59 -30.67 -5.34
CA ALA A 134 0.19 -31.95 -5.92
C ALA A 134 1.30 -32.57 -6.79
N ALA A 135 1.94 -31.77 -7.64
CA ALA A 135 3.04 -32.24 -8.50
C ALA A 135 4.25 -32.73 -7.68
N THR A 136 4.60 -32.03 -6.60
CA THR A 136 5.74 -32.40 -5.74
C THR A 136 5.44 -33.57 -4.80
N ALA A 137 4.19 -33.75 -4.38
CA ALA A 137 3.78 -34.86 -3.53
C ALA A 137 3.74 -36.21 -4.28
N GLY A 138 3.54 -36.20 -5.60
CA GLY A 138 3.52 -37.40 -6.45
C GLY A 138 4.90 -37.94 -6.86
N GLY A 139 5.98 -37.17 -6.70
CA GLY A 139 7.34 -37.54 -7.12
C GLY A 139 8.16 -38.31 -6.09
N ALA A 140 7.61 -38.60 -4.91
CA ALA A 140 8.31 -39.24 -3.80
C ALA A 140 7.99 -40.76 -3.64
N ARG A 141 7.77 -41.48 -4.75
CA ARG A 141 7.50 -42.93 -4.76
C ARG A 141 8.52 -43.69 -5.58
#